data_AF-A0A7W7NRD6-F1
#
_entry.id   AF-A0A7W7NRD6-F1
#
_cell.length_a   1.000
_cell.length_b   1.000
_cell.length_c   1.000
_cell.angle_alpha   90.00
_cell.angle_beta   90.00
_cell.angle_gamma   90.00
#
_symmetry.space_group_name_H-M   'P 1'
#
loop_
_entity.id
_entity.type
_entity.pdbx_description
1 polymer ?
#
loop_
_entity_poly.entity_id
_entity_poly.type
_entity_poly.pdbx_seq_one_letter_code
_entity_poly.pdbx_strand_id
1 'polypeptide(L)'
;MAIRRTAVLGACGALLSGTGCSAQVSNEQRFVAEMIRQIQQRVPGVTVVQRDDPLSVSLKGGGRAESTLNFHRVYGYCRHASAADCTAVRTEFLDKVLRNPMPPAPTPESLRIAVRDAQYVRHVPAIVAEPIGEDLFAVLVSNAPDSVSTVPPEVLGTLKLTRGQAWARAWQQTRAGLPALPSPAAVAQNPVLFAEQPYLATLLADTKAWRAIADVAGPELFVTVVADDMVFVARMPDGPRLEQFKQTVREDCASQQRCISPNLYRFRDGRWVVSH
;
A
#
# COMPACT_ATOMS: atom_id res chain seq x y z
N MET A 1 77.39 50.20 8.24
CA MET A 1 78.29 49.05 8.48
C MET A 1 77.59 47.80 7.96
N ALA A 2 78.25 47.14 7.00
CA ALA A 2 78.03 45.81 6.41
C ALA A 2 76.59 45.26 6.25
N ILE A 3 76.18 45.19 4.98
CA ILE A 3 75.08 44.40 4.43
C ILE A 3 75.46 42.90 4.44
N ARG A 4 74.56 42.02 4.87
CA ARG A 4 74.57 40.61 4.45
C ARG A 4 73.16 40.17 4.04
N ARG A 5 73.04 39.85 2.75
CA ARG A 5 71.92 39.18 2.10
C ARG A 5 72.01 37.69 2.40
N THR A 6 70.90 37.06 2.77
CA THR A 6 70.74 35.60 2.66
C THR A 6 69.39 35.32 2.03
N ALA A 7 69.43 34.84 0.80
CA ALA A 7 68.28 34.32 0.08
C ALA A 7 68.01 32.89 0.57
N VAL A 8 66.74 32.57 0.81
CA VAL A 8 66.28 31.18 0.99
C VAL A 8 65.11 30.97 0.04
N LEU A 9 65.35 30.19 -1.01
CA LEU A 9 64.32 29.55 -1.82
C LEU A 9 63.69 28.44 -0.98
N GLY A 10 62.39 28.55 -0.69
CA GLY A 10 61.58 27.48 -0.10
C GLY A 10 60.49 27.08 -1.08
N ALA A 11 60.52 25.82 -1.51
CA ALA A 11 59.66 25.24 -2.54
C ALA A 11 58.16 25.30 -2.18
N CYS A 12 57.36 25.87 -3.10
CA CYS A 12 55.91 25.71 -3.11
C CYS A 12 55.56 24.30 -3.58
N GLY A 13 55.32 23.39 -2.63
CA GLY A 13 54.62 22.13 -2.89
C GLY A 13 53.13 22.40 -3.11
N ALA A 14 52.67 22.31 -4.36
CA ALA A 14 51.26 22.36 -4.69
C ALA A 14 50.56 21.05 -4.27
N LEU A 15 49.89 21.08 -3.12
CA LEU A 15 48.94 20.05 -2.70
C LEU A 15 47.69 20.18 -3.58
N LEU A 16 47.57 19.30 -4.57
CA LEU A 16 46.33 19.04 -5.29
C LEU A 16 45.34 18.38 -4.33
N SER A 17 44.58 19.19 -3.61
CA SER A 17 43.41 18.74 -2.86
C SER A 17 42.34 18.32 -3.86
N GLY A 18 42.36 17.04 -4.26
CA GLY A 18 41.27 16.42 -4.99
C GLY A 18 40.01 16.49 -4.11
N THR A 19 39.12 17.42 -4.43
CA THR A 19 37.74 17.42 -3.94
C THR A 19 37.05 16.20 -4.52
N GLY A 20 37.23 15.05 -3.88
CA GLY A 20 36.39 13.89 -4.13
C GLY A 20 34.95 14.30 -3.81
N CYS A 21 34.12 14.40 -4.86
CA CYS A 21 32.68 14.45 -4.70
C CYS A 21 32.25 13.15 -4.01
N SER A 22 32.18 13.17 -2.68
CA SER A 22 31.47 12.18 -1.90
C SER A 22 30.01 12.27 -2.33
N ALA A 23 29.61 11.46 -3.30
CA ALA A 23 28.21 11.37 -3.71
C ALA A 23 27.41 11.00 -2.45
N GLN A 24 26.60 11.95 -1.98
CA GLN A 24 25.81 11.78 -0.77
C GLN A 24 24.80 10.66 -1.04
N VAL A 25 25.00 9.53 -0.37
CA VAL A 25 24.12 8.36 -0.49
C VAL A 25 22.71 8.78 -0.11
N SER A 26 21.74 8.53 -0.99
CA SER A 26 20.35 8.92 -0.75
C SER A 26 19.76 8.15 0.44
N ASN A 27 18.72 8.69 1.06
CA ASN A 27 18.00 8.01 2.14
C ASN A 27 17.45 6.64 1.68
N GLU A 28 17.02 6.54 0.42
CA GLU A 28 16.56 5.30 -0.21
C GLU A 28 17.67 4.27 -0.34
N GLN A 29 18.85 4.67 -0.83
CA GLN A 29 20.00 3.77 -0.98
C GLN A 29 20.45 3.21 0.37
N ARG A 30 20.51 4.05 1.41
CA ARG A 30 20.84 3.57 2.78
C ARG A 30 19.79 2.59 3.30
N PHE A 31 18.51 2.87 3.05
CA PHE A 31 17.42 1.98 3.44
C PHE A 31 17.53 0.61 2.74
N VAL A 32 17.74 0.59 1.43
CA VAL A 32 17.82 -0.64 0.64
C VAL A 32 19.06 -1.47 1.00
N ALA A 33 20.21 -0.83 1.18
CA ALA A 33 21.43 -1.50 1.63
C ALA A 33 21.23 -2.23 2.97
N GLU A 34 20.51 -1.59 3.90
CA GLU A 34 20.16 -2.20 5.18
C GLU A 34 19.19 -3.38 5.03
N MET A 35 18.18 -3.27 4.15
CA MET A 35 17.27 -4.38 3.84
C MET A 35 18.02 -5.56 3.21
N ILE A 36 18.93 -5.31 2.27
CA ILE A 36 19.76 -6.33 1.63
C ILE A 36 20.61 -7.06 2.66
N ARG A 37 21.31 -6.32 3.54
CA ARG A 37 22.11 -6.89 4.64
C ARG A 37 21.28 -7.81 5.52
N GLN A 38 20.09 -7.35 5.91
CA GLN A 38 19.16 -8.11 6.74
C GLN A 38 18.62 -9.37 6.06
N ILE A 39 18.41 -9.35 4.75
CA ILE A 39 18.02 -10.53 3.96
C ILE A 39 19.16 -11.55 3.93
N GLN A 40 20.38 -11.12 3.61
CA GLN A 40 21.55 -11.99 3.52
C GLN A 40 21.87 -12.68 4.86
N GLN A 41 21.63 -12.00 5.98
CA GLN A 41 21.77 -12.58 7.32
C GLN A 41 20.73 -13.66 7.63
N ARG A 42 19.49 -13.49 7.15
CA ARG A 42 18.37 -14.40 7.42
C ARG A 42 18.33 -15.61 6.47
N VAL A 43 18.89 -15.48 5.26
CA VAL A 43 18.84 -16.53 4.24
C VAL A 43 20.25 -16.83 3.72
N PRO A 44 21.00 -17.74 4.37
CA PRO A 44 22.32 -18.13 3.90
C PRO A 44 22.30 -18.63 2.45
N GLY A 45 23.26 -18.18 1.64
CA GLY A 45 23.38 -18.57 0.23
C GLY A 45 22.39 -17.89 -0.73
N VAL A 46 21.64 -16.88 -0.28
CA VAL A 46 20.85 -16.03 -1.18
C VAL A 46 21.75 -15.00 -1.88
N THR A 47 21.53 -14.84 -3.17
CA THR A 47 22.03 -13.70 -3.95
C THR A 47 20.93 -12.66 -4.00
N VAL A 48 21.26 -11.42 -3.63
CA VAL A 48 20.35 -10.27 -3.67
C VAL A 48 20.89 -9.26 -4.67
N VAL A 49 20.10 -8.92 -5.68
CA VAL A 49 20.48 -8.00 -6.75
C VAL A 49 19.48 -6.85 -6.78
N GLN A 50 19.96 -5.62 -6.62
CA GLN A 50 19.12 -4.43 -6.79
C GLN A 50 18.68 -4.30 -8.26
N ARG A 51 17.41 -3.95 -8.48
CA ARG A 51 16.80 -3.78 -9.80
C ARG A 51 16.95 -2.31 -10.27
N ASP A 52 16.47 -2.02 -11.48
CA ASP A 52 16.44 -0.66 -12.03
C ASP A 52 15.64 0.31 -11.13
N ASP A 53 14.62 -0.23 -10.47
CA ASP A 53 13.88 0.44 -9.44
C ASP A 53 14.66 0.42 -8.11
N PRO A 54 15.04 1.59 -7.54
CA PRO A 54 15.90 1.69 -6.37
C PRO A 54 15.39 0.94 -5.14
N LEU A 55 14.07 0.86 -4.96
CA LEU A 55 13.46 0.22 -3.80
C LEU A 55 13.05 -1.23 -4.09
N SER A 56 13.63 -1.86 -5.11
CA SER A 56 13.28 -3.22 -5.52
C SER A 56 14.51 -4.11 -5.70
N VAL A 57 14.43 -5.36 -5.23
CA VAL A 57 15.53 -6.34 -5.29
C VAL A 57 15.03 -7.69 -5.81
N SER A 58 15.84 -8.36 -6.63
CA SER A 58 15.67 -9.78 -6.97
C SER A 58 16.44 -10.66 -5.98
N LEU A 59 15.83 -11.78 -5.59
CA LEU A 59 16.37 -12.80 -4.71
C LEU A 59 16.50 -14.10 -5.50
N LYS A 60 17.66 -14.76 -5.41
CA LYS A 60 17.88 -16.09 -6.00
C LYS A 60 18.82 -16.93 -5.15
N GLY A 61 18.57 -18.23 -5.05
CA GLY A 61 19.40 -19.14 -4.24
C GLY A 61 18.87 -19.31 -2.82
N GLY A 62 19.66 -19.92 -1.92
CA GLY A 62 19.22 -20.21 -0.55
C GLY A 62 17.98 -21.10 -0.45
N GLY A 63 17.81 -22.03 -1.40
CA GLY A 63 16.64 -22.93 -1.45
C GLY A 63 15.35 -22.29 -2.00
N ARG A 64 15.43 -21.09 -2.59
CA ARG A 64 14.27 -20.33 -3.09
C ARG A 64 14.33 -20.15 -4.61
N ALA A 65 13.14 -20.14 -5.23
CA ALA A 65 12.96 -19.69 -6.60
C ALA A 65 13.26 -18.18 -6.71
N GLU A 66 13.54 -17.74 -7.94
CA GLU A 66 13.75 -16.32 -8.20
C GLU A 66 12.48 -15.53 -7.87
N SER A 67 12.63 -14.47 -7.08
CA SER A 67 11.52 -13.62 -6.63
C SER A 67 11.97 -12.17 -6.50
N THR A 68 11.03 -11.24 -6.68
CA THR A 68 11.30 -9.81 -6.50
C THR A 68 10.61 -9.30 -5.23
N LEU A 69 11.35 -8.58 -4.39
CA LEU A 69 10.79 -7.83 -3.26
C LEU A 69 10.76 -6.34 -3.60
N ASN A 70 9.62 -5.71 -3.31
CA ASN A 70 9.41 -4.27 -3.47
C ASN A 70 9.30 -3.63 -2.09
N PHE A 71 10.13 -2.62 -1.82
CA PHE A 71 10.25 -1.97 -0.52
C PHE A 71 9.55 -0.61 -0.43
N HIS A 72 8.97 -0.10 -1.53
CA HIS A 72 8.25 1.20 -1.58
C HIS A 72 7.38 1.47 -0.37
N ARG A 73 6.56 0.48 -0.01
CA ARG A 73 5.61 0.59 1.08
C ARG A 73 6.29 0.76 2.44
N VAL A 74 7.27 -0.09 2.72
CA VAL A 74 8.00 -0.08 4.00
C VAL A 74 8.83 1.21 4.10
N TYR A 75 9.45 1.62 3.00
CA TYR A 75 10.18 2.87 2.91
C TYR A 75 9.27 4.08 3.12
N GLY A 76 8.13 4.15 2.43
CA GLY A 76 7.14 5.22 2.56
C GLY A 76 6.69 5.43 4.00
N TYR A 77 6.31 4.35 4.69
CA TYR A 77 5.97 4.41 6.12
C TYR A 77 7.16 4.89 6.98
N CYS A 78 8.35 4.33 6.76
CA CYS A 78 9.57 4.69 7.50
C CYS A 78 9.98 6.16 7.36
N ARG A 79 9.52 6.88 6.34
CA ARG A 79 9.79 8.33 6.18
C ARG A 79 9.06 9.19 7.22
N HIS A 80 7.99 8.67 7.81
CA HIS A 80 7.12 9.38 8.73
C HIS A 80 7.10 8.76 10.14
N ALA A 81 7.53 7.51 10.26
CA ALA A 81 7.54 6.76 11.52
C ALA A 81 8.77 7.09 12.40
N SER A 82 8.69 6.73 13.68
CA SER A 82 9.86 6.77 14.57
C SER A 82 10.92 5.74 14.13
N ALA A 83 12.16 5.92 14.57
CA ALA A 83 13.24 4.97 14.25
C ALA A 83 12.96 3.54 14.78
N ALA A 84 12.29 3.44 15.93
CA ALA A 84 11.90 2.16 16.52
C ALA A 84 10.81 1.48 15.67
N ASP A 85 9.75 2.21 15.31
CA ASP A 85 8.65 1.69 14.48
C ASP A 85 9.13 1.28 13.10
N CYS A 86 9.99 2.10 12.48
CA CYS A 86 10.63 1.75 11.21
C CYS A 86 11.47 0.47 11.31
N THR A 87 12.11 0.21 12.44
CA THR A 87 12.88 -1.03 12.65
C THR A 87 11.97 -2.24 12.85
N ALA A 88 10.90 -2.08 13.63
CA ALA A 88 9.90 -3.12 13.84
C ALA A 88 9.23 -3.53 12.52
N VAL A 89 8.73 -2.57 11.74
CA VAL A 89 8.03 -2.87 10.46
C VAL A 89 8.95 -3.50 9.41
N ARG A 90 10.24 -3.10 9.35
CA ARG A 90 11.22 -3.74 8.45
C ARG A 90 11.44 -5.21 8.81
N THR A 91 11.62 -5.47 10.11
CA THR A 91 11.80 -6.83 10.63
C THR A 91 10.57 -7.68 10.34
N GLU A 92 9.38 -7.19 10.69
CA GLU A 92 8.13 -7.89 10.44
C GLU A 92 7.91 -8.18 8.96
N PHE A 93 8.17 -7.19 8.10
CA PHE A 93 8.08 -7.35 6.64
C PHE A 93 9.00 -8.45 6.15
N LEU A 94 10.29 -8.41 6.52
CA LEU A 94 11.27 -9.41 6.10
C LEU A 94 10.90 -10.79 6.62
N ASP A 95 10.52 -10.91 7.88
CA ASP A 95 10.11 -12.18 8.46
C ASP A 95 8.90 -12.77 7.70
N LYS A 96 7.94 -11.94 7.28
CA LYS A 96 6.79 -12.39 6.47
C LYS A 96 7.20 -12.83 5.06
N VAL A 97 7.92 -12.01 4.31
CA VAL A 97 8.25 -12.31 2.90
C VAL A 97 9.32 -13.39 2.75
N LEU A 98 10.20 -13.52 3.74
CA LEU A 98 11.25 -14.55 3.72
C LEU A 98 10.75 -15.90 4.25
N ARG A 99 9.69 -15.97 5.08
CA ARG A 99 9.12 -17.27 5.47
C ARG A 99 8.47 -18.02 4.31
N ASN A 100 7.73 -17.33 3.45
CA ASN A 100 6.95 -17.95 2.38
C ASN A 100 7.49 -17.54 0.99
N PRO A 101 8.38 -18.34 0.36
CA PRO A 101 8.98 -18.00 -0.94
C PRO A 101 7.99 -17.88 -2.09
N MET A 102 6.86 -18.55 -1.97
CA MET A 102 5.81 -18.54 -2.96
C MET A 102 4.48 -18.56 -2.23
N PRO A 103 3.60 -17.57 -2.45
CA PRO A 103 2.22 -17.65 -1.98
C PRO A 103 1.58 -18.96 -2.47
N PRO A 104 0.74 -19.62 -1.67
CA PRO A 104 -0.01 -20.77 -2.14
C PRO A 104 -0.77 -20.45 -3.43
N ALA A 105 -0.85 -21.42 -4.34
CA ALA A 105 -1.66 -21.27 -5.53
C ALA A 105 -3.11 -20.96 -5.13
N PRO A 106 -3.80 -20.04 -5.83
CA PRO A 106 -5.20 -19.77 -5.56
C PRO A 106 -6.04 -21.04 -5.64
N THR A 107 -7.00 -21.16 -4.72
CA THR A 107 -8.07 -22.17 -4.75
C THR A 107 -9.43 -21.49 -4.82
N PRO A 108 -10.50 -22.18 -5.22
CA PRO A 108 -11.85 -21.58 -5.20
C PRO A 108 -12.27 -21.08 -3.81
N GLU A 109 -11.81 -21.71 -2.73
CA GLU A 109 -12.12 -21.37 -1.33
C GLU A 109 -11.35 -20.13 -0.85
N SER A 110 -10.22 -19.84 -1.48
CA SER A 110 -9.36 -18.70 -1.15
C SER A 110 -9.84 -17.38 -1.78
N LEU A 111 -10.78 -17.41 -2.73
CA LEU A 111 -11.15 -16.22 -3.49
C LEU A 111 -11.83 -15.16 -2.61
N ARG A 112 -11.41 -13.91 -2.69
CA ARG A 112 -12.03 -12.78 -1.98
C ARG A 112 -12.13 -11.56 -2.89
N ILE A 113 -12.97 -10.61 -2.49
CA ILE A 113 -13.01 -9.28 -3.08
C ILE A 113 -12.31 -8.32 -2.13
N ALA A 114 -11.38 -7.54 -2.65
CA ALA A 114 -10.77 -6.41 -1.95
C ALA A 114 -11.12 -5.11 -2.68
N VAL A 115 -10.97 -3.97 -2.01
CA VAL A 115 -11.11 -2.65 -2.64
C VAL A 115 -9.75 -1.98 -2.77
N ARG A 116 -9.46 -1.43 -3.94
CA ARG A 116 -8.20 -0.76 -4.28
C ARG A 116 -8.49 0.50 -5.09
N ASP A 117 -7.58 1.45 -5.04
CA ASP A 117 -7.67 2.65 -5.87
C ASP A 117 -7.25 2.39 -7.33
N ALA A 118 -7.48 3.41 -8.15
CA ALA A 118 -7.12 3.40 -9.56
C ALA A 118 -5.61 3.30 -9.78
N GLN A 119 -4.79 3.84 -8.85
CA GLN A 119 -3.34 3.75 -8.96
C GLN A 119 -2.86 2.30 -8.85
N TYR A 120 -3.37 1.56 -7.87
CA TYR A 120 -3.08 0.14 -7.68
C TYR A 120 -3.46 -0.66 -8.92
N VAL A 121 -4.69 -0.50 -9.42
CA VAL A 121 -5.18 -1.24 -10.59
C VAL A 121 -4.35 -0.93 -11.84
N ARG A 122 -3.86 0.30 -12.01
CA ARG A 122 -2.93 0.64 -13.09
C ARG A 122 -1.56 -0.02 -12.94
N HIS A 123 -1.09 -0.20 -11.70
CA HIS A 123 0.24 -0.75 -11.43
C HIS A 123 0.29 -2.28 -11.45
N VAL A 124 -0.84 -2.95 -11.20
CA VAL A 124 -0.92 -4.41 -11.21
C VAL A 124 -1.50 -4.88 -12.55
N PRO A 125 -0.67 -5.37 -13.48
CA PRO A 125 -1.14 -5.81 -14.78
C PRO A 125 -2.05 -7.03 -14.65
N ALA A 126 -2.98 -7.17 -15.59
CA ALA A 126 -3.84 -8.35 -15.73
C ALA A 126 -4.60 -8.72 -14.44
N ILE A 127 -5.20 -7.75 -13.75
CA ILE A 127 -6.07 -7.99 -12.61
C ILE A 127 -7.55 -8.06 -13.02
N VAL A 128 -8.32 -8.96 -12.40
CA VAL A 128 -9.78 -8.97 -12.52
C VAL A 128 -10.35 -7.92 -11.57
N ALA A 129 -10.75 -6.77 -12.12
CA ALA A 129 -11.29 -5.63 -11.38
C ALA A 129 -12.62 -5.13 -11.96
N GLU A 130 -13.46 -4.53 -11.11
CA GLU A 130 -14.71 -3.85 -11.47
C GLU A 130 -14.76 -2.47 -10.80
N PRO A 131 -15.10 -1.40 -11.54
CA PRO A 131 -15.21 -0.08 -10.96
C PRO A 131 -16.42 -0.03 -10.01
N ILE A 132 -16.21 0.50 -8.81
CA ILE A 132 -17.27 0.78 -7.82
C ILE A 132 -17.42 2.28 -7.56
N GLY A 133 -16.49 3.08 -8.09
CA GLY A 133 -16.47 4.53 -7.99
C GLY A 133 -15.68 5.19 -9.12
N GLU A 134 -15.37 6.47 -8.92
CA GLU A 134 -14.54 7.27 -9.82
C GLU A 134 -13.11 6.75 -9.90
N ASP A 135 -12.50 6.49 -8.75
CA ASP A 135 -11.14 5.97 -8.61
C ASP A 135 -11.06 4.74 -7.69
N LEU A 136 -12.20 4.15 -7.31
CA LEU A 136 -12.26 2.92 -6.52
C LEU A 136 -12.68 1.71 -7.36
N PHE A 137 -12.00 0.60 -7.13
CA PHE A 137 -12.22 -0.68 -7.80
C PHE A 137 -12.37 -1.80 -6.77
N ALA A 138 -13.37 -2.66 -7.00
CA ALA A 138 -13.37 -3.99 -6.41
C ALA A 138 -12.42 -4.88 -7.22
N VAL A 139 -11.61 -5.71 -6.56
CA VAL A 139 -10.60 -6.56 -7.20
C VAL A 139 -10.68 -7.98 -6.67
N LEU A 140 -10.51 -8.95 -7.56
CA LEU A 140 -10.44 -10.37 -7.21
C LEU A 140 -9.05 -10.72 -6.67
N VAL A 141 -9.02 -11.27 -5.46
CA VAL A 141 -7.79 -11.70 -4.79
C VAL A 141 -7.93 -13.14 -4.28
N SER A 142 -6.80 -13.76 -3.95
CA SER A 142 -6.71 -15.02 -3.24
C SER A 142 -6.14 -14.72 -1.85
N ASN A 143 -6.87 -15.16 -0.83
CA ASN A 143 -6.53 -15.01 0.57
C ASN A 143 -6.08 -16.36 1.14
N ALA A 144 -4.79 -16.50 1.36
CA ALA A 144 -4.18 -17.60 2.10
C ALA A 144 -3.85 -17.14 3.53
N PRO A 145 -3.59 -18.06 4.49
CA PRO A 145 -3.36 -17.72 5.90
C PRO A 145 -2.33 -16.60 6.12
N ASP A 146 -1.25 -16.57 5.34
CA ASP A 146 -0.15 -15.62 5.50
C ASP A 146 0.02 -14.64 4.32
N SER A 147 -0.85 -14.68 3.32
CA SER A 147 -0.66 -13.88 2.10
C SER A 147 -1.95 -13.58 1.38
N VAL A 148 -2.03 -12.37 0.82
CA VAL A 148 -3.05 -11.98 -0.16
C VAL A 148 -2.35 -11.75 -1.49
N SER A 149 -2.82 -12.40 -2.54
CA SER A 149 -2.31 -12.26 -3.91
C SER A 149 -3.43 -11.90 -4.86
N THR A 150 -3.11 -11.18 -5.93
CA THR A 150 -4.09 -10.91 -6.99
C THR A 150 -4.35 -12.15 -7.81
N VAL A 151 -5.59 -12.33 -8.29
CA VAL A 151 -5.95 -13.46 -9.14
C VAL A 151 -6.03 -12.96 -10.59
N PRO A 152 -5.04 -13.28 -11.43
CA PRO A 152 -5.07 -12.85 -12.82
C PRO A 152 -6.04 -13.74 -13.65
N PRO A 153 -6.57 -13.25 -14.78
CA PRO A 153 -7.56 -13.97 -15.59
C PRO A 153 -7.17 -15.40 -15.97
N GLU A 154 -5.90 -15.66 -16.27
CA GLU A 154 -5.40 -16.97 -16.68
C GLU A 154 -5.54 -18.03 -15.57
N VAL A 155 -5.44 -17.64 -14.29
CA VAL A 155 -5.60 -18.55 -13.15
C VAL A 155 -7.04 -19.06 -13.06
N LEU A 156 -8.02 -18.29 -13.55
CA LEU A 156 -9.42 -18.73 -13.56
C LEU A 156 -9.62 -20.01 -14.39
N GLY A 157 -8.84 -20.17 -15.46
CA GLY A 157 -8.83 -21.38 -16.28
C GLY A 157 -8.36 -22.61 -15.49
N THR A 158 -7.30 -22.47 -14.70
CA THR A 158 -6.80 -23.53 -13.80
C THR A 158 -7.84 -23.88 -12.72
N LEU A 159 -8.56 -22.88 -12.21
CA LEU A 159 -9.65 -23.06 -11.25
C LEU A 159 -10.92 -23.64 -11.88
N LYS A 160 -11.00 -23.75 -13.21
CA LYS A 160 -12.20 -24.12 -13.97
C LYS A 160 -13.39 -23.22 -13.64
N LEU A 161 -13.14 -21.92 -13.47
CA LEU A 161 -14.15 -20.90 -13.20
C LEU A 161 -14.19 -19.88 -14.32
N THR A 162 -15.40 -19.45 -14.70
CA THR A 162 -15.55 -18.22 -15.47
C THR A 162 -15.33 -17.01 -14.56
N ARG A 163 -15.08 -15.84 -15.16
CA ARG A 163 -14.98 -14.57 -14.42
C ARG A 163 -16.19 -14.34 -13.50
N GLY A 164 -17.41 -14.52 -14.00
CA GLY A 164 -18.63 -14.30 -13.22
C GLY A 164 -18.79 -15.30 -12.06
N GLN A 165 -18.43 -16.57 -12.27
CA GLN A 165 -18.45 -17.59 -11.20
C GLN A 165 -17.42 -17.29 -10.11
N ALA A 166 -16.20 -16.91 -10.49
CA ALA A 166 -15.15 -16.52 -9.56
C ALA A 166 -15.56 -15.28 -8.75
N TRP A 167 -16.13 -14.27 -9.41
CA TRP A 167 -16.60 -13.04 -8.76
C TRP A 167 -17.72 -13.32 -7.76
N ALA A 168 -18.76 -14.06 -8.16
CA ALA A 168 -19.89 -14.38 -7.29
C ALA A 168 -19.44 -15.19 -6.05
N ARG A 169 -18.54 -16.16 -6.24
CA ARG A 169 -17.97 -16.95 -5.15
C ARG A 169 -17.13 -16.10 -4.20
N ALA A 170 -16.24 -15.28 -4.74
CA ALA A 170 -15.40 -14.37 -3.96
C ALA A 170 -16.24 -13.38 -3.15
N TRP A 171 -17.29 -12.82 -3.76
CA TRP A 171 -18.22 -11.92 -3.09
C TRP A 171 -18.94 -12.61 -1.94
N GLN A 172 -19.51 -13.80 -2.18
CA GLN A 172 -20.16 -14.59 -1.14
C GLN A 172 -19.23 -14.88 0.04
N GLN A 173 -18.01 -15.34 -0.24
CA GLN A 173 -17.02 -15.68 0.79
C GLN A 173 -16.54 -14.46 1.57
N THR A 174 -16.37 -13.31 0.90
CA THR A 174 -15.97 -12.08 1.58
C THR A 174 -17.11 -11.57 2.46
N ARG A 175 -18.32 -11.48 1.91
CA ARG A 175 -19.51 -11.00 2.64
C ARG A 175 -19.85 -11.83 3.87
N ALA A 176 -19.57 -13.13 3.85
CA ALA A 176 -19.78 -14.01 5.02
C ALA A 176 -18.94 -13.59 6.23
N GLY A 177 -17.80 -12.92 6.02
CA GLY A 177 -16.98 -12.38 7.10
C GLY A 177 -17.33 -10.95 7.49
N LEU A 178 -17.88 -10.13 6.59
CA LEU A 178 -18.06 -8.70 6.82
C LEU A 178 -19.20 -8.38 7.81
N PRO A 179 -19.09 -7.26 8.56
CA PRO A 179 -20.19 -6.78 9.36
C PRO A 179 -21.33 -6.31 8.45
N ALA A 180 -22.53 -6.22 9.02
CA ALA A 180 -23.65 -5.59 8.33
C ALA A 180 -23.38 -4.10 8.11
N LEU A 181 -23.81 -3.59 6.96
CA LEU A 181 -23.85 -2.14 6.73
C LEU A 181 -24.77 -1.45 7.76
N PRO A 182 -24.48 -0.19 8.11
CA PRO A 182 -25.28 0.51 9.10
C PRO A 182 -26.69 0.75 8.55
N SER A 183 -27.69 0.82 9.43
CA SER A 183 -29.02 1.21 9.00
C SER A 183 -29.00 2.66 8.52
N PRO A 184 -29.88 3.06 7.57
CA PRO A 184 -29.91 4.43 7.10
C PRO A 184 -30.17 5.45 8.23
N ALA A 185 -31.00 5.07 9.22
CA ALA A 185 -31.27 5.89 10.40
C ALA A 185 -30.03 6.05 11.31
N ALA A 186 -29.21 5.00 11.46
CA ALA A 186 -28.00 5.08 12.29
C ALA A 186 -27.02 6.12 11.73
N VAL A 187 -26.77 6.10 10.41
CA VAL A 187 -25.88 7.05 9.74
C VAL A 187 -26.43 8.48 9.75
N ALA A 188 -27.76 8.63 9.73
CA ALA A 188 -28.39 9.94 9.80
C ALA A 188 -28.13 10.66 11.13
N GLN A 189 -27.95 9.91 12.22
CA GLN A 189 -27.83 10.42 13.59
C GLN A 189 -26.39 10.52 14.06
N ASN A 190 -25.55 9.52 13.76
CA ASN A 190 -24.20 9.42 14.30
C ASN A 190 -23.19 8.95 13.24
N PRO A 191 -21.92 9.38 13.33
CA PRO A 191 -20.83 8.74 12.61
C PRO A 191 -20.72 7.26 12.97
N VAL A 192 -20.34 6.43 12.00
CA VAL A 192 -20.11 5.00 12.16
C VAL A 192 -18.67 4.69 11.76
N LEU A 193 -17.95 3.99 12.63
CA LEU A 193 -16.62 3.49 12.37
C LEU A 193 -16.66 1.96 12.36
N PHE A 194 -16.23 1.37 11.25
CA PHE A 194 -15.84 -0.04 11.17
C PHE A 194 -14.32 -0.10 11.29
N ALA A 195 -13.81 -0.89 12.22
CA ALA A 195 -12.37 -1.02 12.46
C ALA A 195 -12.00 -2.45 12.87
N GLU A 196 -10.70 -2.75 12.85
CA GLU A 196 -10.09 -3.96 13.43
C GLU A 196 -10.51 -5.28 12.78
N GLN A 197 -10.95 -5.23 11.51
CA GLN A 197 -11.31 -6.41 10.75
C GLN A 197 -10.76 -6.35 9.32
N PRO A 198 -10.13 -7.41 8.79
CA PRO A 198 -9.68 -7.44 7.40
C PRO A 198 -10.83 -7.24 6.39
N TYR A 199 -10.53 -6.66 5.23
CA TYR A 199 -11.48 -6.47 4.12
C TYR A 199 -12.68 -5.53 4.39
N LEU A 200 -12.68 -4.74 5.47
CA LEU A 200 -13.76 -3.77 5.71
C LEU A 200 -13.97 -2.80 4.56
N ALA A 201 -12.91 -2.42 3.84
CA ALA A 201 -12.99 -1.63 2.61
C ALA A 201 -13.96 -2.23 1.57
N THR A 202 -14.14 -3.56 1.55
CA THR A 202 -15.05 -4.27 0.65
C THR A 202 -16.54 -3.97 0.92
N LEU A 203 -16.89 -3.40 2.08
CA LEU A 203 -18.23 -2.86 2.32
C LEU A 203 -18.65 -1.87 1.22
N LEU A 204 -17.72 -1.09 0.66
CA LEU A 204 -18.00 -0.09 -0.38
C LEU A 204 -18.44 -0.74 -1.71
N ALA A 205 -18.13 -2.01 -1.94
CA ALA A 205 -18.49 -2.70 -3.17
C ALA A 205 -19.98 -3.15 -3.24
N ASP A 206 -20.72 -3.13 -2.11
CA ASP A 206 -22.18 -3.34 -2.13
C ASP A 206 -22.91 -2.04 -2.50
N THR A 207 -22.68 -1.56 -3.73
CA THR A 207 -23.21 -0.27 -4.21
C THR A 207 -24.74 -0.22 -4.19
N LYS A 208 -25.41 -1.38 -4.31
CA LYS A 208 -26.87 -1.47 -4.19
C LYS A 208 -27.33 -1.18 -2.76
N ALA A 209 -26.68 -1.77 -1.75
CA ALA A 209 -27.02 -1.49 -0.36
C ALA A 209 -26.68 -0.03 0.03
N TRP A 210 -25.56 0.50 -0.46
CA TRP A 210 -25.20 1.89 -0.24
C TRP A 210 -26.15 2.90 -0.87
N ARG A 211 -26.75 2.57 -2.01
CA ARG A 211 -27.81 3.40 -2.60
C ARG A 211 -28.98 3.59 -1.63
N ALA A 212 -29.46 2.51 -1.03
CA ALA A 212 -30.57 2.58 -0.07
C ALA A 212 -30.23 3.41 1.17
N ILE A 213 -28.96 3.41 1.61
CA ILE A 213 -28.48 4.26 2.71
C ILE A 213 -28.42 5.72 2.26
N ALA A 214 -27.84 5.99 1.10
CA ALA A 214 -27.67 7.35 0.56
C ALA A 214 -29.00 8.04 0.28
N ASP A 215 -30.01 7.30 -0.19
CA ASP A 215 -31.36 7.82 -0.48
C ASP A 215 -32.04 8.41 0.77
N VAL A 216 -31.67 7.93 1.97
CA VAL A 216 -32.20 8.41 3.27
C VAL A 216 -31.25 9.38 3.96
N ALA A 217 -29.95 9.09 3.96
CA ALA A 217 -28.93 9.93 4.62
C ALA A 217 -28.71 11.26 3.90
N GLY A 218 -29.10 11.35 2.62
CA GLY A 218 -29.01 12.55 1.81
C GLY A 218 -27.61 12.79 1.23
N PRO A 219 -27.43 13.92 0.50
CA PRO A 219 -26.21 14.19 -0.24
C PRO A 219 -24.98 14.37 0.67
N GLU A 220 -25.18 14.73 1.93
CA GLU A 220 -24.12 14.98 2.90
C GLU A 220 -23.46 13.69 3.43
N LEU A 221 -23.96 12.51 3.06
CA LEU A 221 -23.30 11.24 3.34
C LEU A 221 -21.90 11.23 2.72
N PHE A 222 -20.91 10.79 3.50
CA PHE A 222 -19.60 10.44 2.97
C PHE A 222 -19.02 9.19 3.60
N VAL A 223 -18.05 8.62 2.90
CA VAL A 223 -17.24 7.50 3.36
C VAL A 223 -15.75 7.79 3.15
N THR A 224 -14.91 7.34 4.08
CA THR A 224 -13.46 7.25 3.88
C THR A 224 -13.01 5.80 4.02
N VAL A 225 -11.99 5.44 3.23
CA VAL A 225 -11.40 4.09 3.19
C VAL A 225 -9.88 4.24 3.11
N VAL A 226 -9.30 4.66 4.23
CA VAL A 226 -7.86 4.90 4.32
C VAL A 226 -7.09 3.58 4.38
N ALA A 227 -7.66 2.52 4.93
CA ALA A 227 -7.02 1.21 5.09
C ALA A 227 -8.00 0.07 4.79
N ASP A 228 -7.47 -1.14 4.60
CA ASP A 228 -8.27 -2.33 4.27
C ASP A 228 -9.19 -2.77 5.41
N ASP A 229 -8.83 -2.40 6.65
CA ASP A 229 -9.48 -2.75 7.90
C ASP A 229 -10.13 -1.56 8.61
N MET A 230 -10.39 -0.47 7.88
CA MET A 230 -11.05 0.70 8.43
C MET A 230 -11.97 1.36 7.39
N VAL A 231 -13.23 1.56 7.78
CA VAL A 231 -14.20 2.35 7.01
C VAL A 231 -14.90 3.31 7.95
N PHE A 232 -14.84 4.60 7.65
CA PHE A 232 -15.55 5.63 8.39
C PHE A 232 -16.67 6.21 7.54
N VAL A 233 -17.86 6.32 8.13
CA VAL A 233 -19.10 6.73 7.48
C VAL A 233 -19.70 7.84 8.32
N ALA A 234 -20.00 8.98 7.72
CA ALA A 234 -20.65 10.06 8.46
C ALA A 234 -21.39 11.00 7.50
N ARG A 235 -22.00 12.03 8.09
CA ARG A 235 -22.61 13.13 7.34
C ARG A 235 -21.85 14.42 7.62
N MET A 236 -21.56 15.17 6.57
CA MET A 236 -20.98 16.50 6.67
C MET A 236 -21.39 17.31 5.45
N PRO A 237 -21.97 18.52 5.62
CA PRO A 237 -22.23 19.42 4.51
C PRO A 237 -20.92 19.90 3.89
N ASP A 238 -21.00 20.34 2.64
CA ASP A 238 -19.87 20.97 1.97
C ASP A 238 -19.54 22.30 2.65
N GLY A 239 -18.25 22.64 2.70
CA GLY A 239 -17.75 23.87 3.33
C GLY A 239 -16.39 23.70 4.02
N PRO A 240 -15.92 24.73 4.73
CA PRO A 240 -14.56 24.76 5.28
C PRO A 240 -14.20 23.57 6.19
N ARG A 241 -15.17 23.05 6.94
CA ARG A 241 -14.96 21.89 7.82
C ARG A 241 -14.69 20.60 7.03
N LEU A 242 -15.38 20.41 5.90
CA LEU A 242 -15.14 19.27 5.02
C LEU A 242 -13.76 19.34 4.39
N GLU A 243 -13.33 20.54 3.96
CA GLU A 243 -11.98 20.74 3.40
C GLU A 243 -10.87 20.43 4.39
N GLN A 244 -11.02 20.87 5.64
CA GLN A 244 -10.10 20.51 6.72
C GLN A 244 -10.10 18.99 6.95
N PHE A 245 -11.27 18.36 6.96
CA PHE A 245 -11.37 16.92 7.15
C PHE A 245 -10.73 16.13 6.00
N LYS A 246 -10.88 16.56 4.74
CA LYS A 246 -10.17 15.99 3.58
C LYS A 246 -8.65 16.03 3.76
N GLN A 247 -8.12 17.08 4.38
CA GLN A 247 -6.69 17.17 4.69
C GLN A 247 -6.29 16.13 5.77
N THR A 248 -7.09 15.97 6.82
CA THR A 248 -6.88 14.92 7.84
C THR A 248 -6.89 13.52 7.24
N VAL A 249 -7.81 13.23 6.30
CA VAL A 249 -7.88 11.92 5.62
C VAL A 249 -6.61 11.65 4.80
N ARG A 250 -6.07 12.69 4.12
CA ARG A 250 -4.81 12.59 3.38
C ARG A 250 -3.62 12.29 4.29
N GLU A 251 -3.56 12.97 5.43
CA GLU A 251 -2.51 12.78 6.44
C GLU A 251 -2.58 11.40 7.08
N ASP A 252 -3.80 10.96 7.44
CA ASP A 252 -4.04 9.63 7.99
C ASP A 252 -3.62 8.55 6.99
N CYS A 253 -4.10 8.60 5.74
CA CYS A 253 -3.66 7.74 4.65
C CYS A 253 -2.13 7.70 4.50
N ALA A 254 -1.45 8.86 4.53
CA ALA A 254 0.01 8.92 4.42
C ALA A 254 0.74 8.23 5.61
N SER A 255 0.10 8.14 6.78
CA SER A 255 0.61 7.43 7.95
C SER A 255 0.35 5.92 7.92
N GLN A 256 -0.63 5.48 7.11
CA GLN A 256 -0.99 4.07 6.99
C GLN A 256 0.08 3.28 6.22
N GLN A 257 0.39 2.08 6.69
CA GLN A 257 1.29 1.21 5.92
C GLN A 257 0.66 0.78 4.58
N ARG A 258 -0.66 0.50 4.53
CA ARG A 258 -1.39 0.16 3.29
C ARG A 258 -2.51 1.16 3.09
N CYS A 259 -2.19 2.36 2.64
CA CYS A 259 -3.27 3.25 2.23
C CYS A 259 -4.02 2.66 1.04
N ILE A 260 -5.35 2.62 1.12
CA ILE A 260 -6.21 2.32 -0.03
C ILE A 260 -6.48 3.59 -0.82
N SER A 261 -6.94 4.65 -0.16
CA SER A 261 -7.26 5.90 -0.82
C SER A 261 -7.09 7.11 0.12
N PRO A 262 -6.50 8.22 -0.36
CA PRO A 262 -6.41 9.48 0.37
C PRO A 262 -7.69 10.34 0.28
N ASN A 263 -8.71 9.87 -0.43
CA ASN A 263 -9.91 10.64 -0.77
C ASN A 263 -11.10 10.39 0.18
N LEU A 264 -12.00 11.38 0.22
CA LEU A 264 -13.33 11.29 0.81
C LEU A 264 -14.35 11.08 -0.31
N TYR A 265 -15.29 10.17 -0.11
CA TYR A 265 -16.24 9.74 -1.14
C TYR A 265 -17.66 10.15 -0.83
N ARG A 266 -18.36 10.67 -1.84
CA ARG A 266 -19.83 10.83 -1.84
C ARG A 266 -20.45 9.69 -2.63
N PHE A 267 -21.64 9.24 -2.25
CA PHE A 267 -22.41 8.31 -3.08
C PHE A 267 -23.33 9.10 -4.01
N ARG A 268 -23.13 8.96 -5.33
CA ARG A 268 -23.88 9.67 -6.39
C ARG A 268 -24.12 8.75 -7.57
N ASP A 269 -25.33 8.79 -8.12
CA ASP A 269 -25.70 8.05 -9.34
C ASP A 269 -25.34 6.56 -9.28
N GLY A 270 -25.44 5.96 -8.09
CA GLY A 270 -25.17 4.54 -7.89
C GLY A 270 -23.70 4.16 -7.73
N ARG A 271 -22.79 5.10 -7.57
CA ARG A 271 -21.35 4.87 -7.40
C ARG A 271 -20.71 5.83 -6.40
N TRP A 272 -19.48 5.53 -6.00
CA TRP A 272 -18.66 6.46 -5.21
C TRP A 272 -18.00 7.51 -6.12
N VAL A 273 -18.09 8.77 -5.76
CA VAL A 273 -17.40 9.87 -6.45
C VAL A 273 -16.52 10.61 -5.45
N VAL A 274 -15.37 11.11 -5.92
CA VAL A 274 -14.47 11.86 -5.05
C VAL A 274 -15.15 13.17 -4.68
N SER A 275 -15.14 13.53 -3.40
CA SER A 275 -15.61 14.83 -2.96
C SER A 275 -14.56 15.88 -3.32
N HIS A 276 -14.81 16.64 -4.38
CA HIS A 276 -14.01 17.81 -4.74
C HIS A 276 -14.27 18.98 -3.81
#